data_AF-A0A942JF13-F1
#
_entry.id   AF-A0A942JF13-F1
#
_cell.length_a   1.000
_cell.length_b   1.000
_cell.length_c   1.000
_cell.angle_alpha   90.00
_cell.angle_beta   90.00
_cell.angle_gamma   90.00
#
_symmetry.space_group_name_H-M   'P 1'
#
loop_
_entity.id
_entity.type
_entity.pdbx_description
1 polymer ?
#
loop_
_entity_poly.entity_id
_entity_poly.type
_entity_poly.pdbx_seq_one_letter_code
_entity_poly.pdbx_strand_id
1 'polypeptide(L)'
;NRQRGAGTRLLLEAWLKEKNIPPEAISGYDREEYTHLAVAAAVAAGSADTGLGVFAAARAMGLDFIPLAKERYDLAIPAARLAEDGVIRLLEVVRSEEFHQAVVSMGGYHVDRTGQLIYRA
;
A
#
# COMPACT_ATOMS: atom_id res chain seq x y z
N ASN A 1 6.73 -10.26 -9.10
CA ASN A 1 5.37 -9.66 -9.17
C ASN A 1 4.61 -9.95 -7.88
N ARG A 2 3.50 -9.26 -7.59
CA ARG A 2 2.58 -9.63 -6.48
C ARG A 2 1.59 -10.69 -6.97
N GLN A 3 1.03 -11.48 -6.05
CA GLN A 3 0.10 -12.56 -6.41
C GLN A 3 -1.16 -12.04 -7.13
N ARG A 4 -1.79 -12.88 -7.96
CA ARG A 4 -3.08 -12.57 -8.59
C ARG A 4 -4.12 -12.11 -7.57
N GLY A 5 -4.88 -11.08 -7.93
CA GLY A 5 -5.87 -10.46 -7.05
C GLY A 5 -5.32 -9.43 -6.05
N ALA A 6 -4.00 -9.30 -5.88
CA ALA A 6 -3.43 -8.20 -5.11
C ALA A 6 -3.74 -6.85 -5.82
N GLY A 7 -4.03 -5.79 -5.05
CA GLY A 7 -4.34 -4.47 -5.62
C GLY A 7 -3.25 -3.93 -6.57
N THR A 8 -1.98 -4.17 -6.24
CA THR A 8 -0.82 -3.85 -7.09
C THR A 8 -0.76 -4.66 -8.38
N ARG A 9 -1.21 -5.93 -8.37
CA ARG A 9 -1.29 -6.76 -9.57
C ARG A 9 -2.44 -6.31 -10.48
N LEU A 10 -3.59 -5.97 -9.89
CA LEU A 10 -4.72 -5.40 -10.64
C LEU A 10 -4.35 -4.06 -11.29
N LEU A 11 -3.60 -3.21 -10.58
CA LEU A 11 -3.11 -1.94 -11.12
C LEU A 11 -2.17 -2.16 -12.31
N LEU A 12 -1.23 -3.10 -12.20
CA LEU A 12 -0.34 -3.46 -13.30
C LEU A 12 -1.12 -3.95 -14.52
N GLU A 13 -2.05 -4.89 -14.33
CA GLU A 13 -2.88 -5.44 -15.39
C GLU A 13 -3.70 -4.35 -16.10
N ALA A 14 -4.27 -3.42 -15.34
CA ALA A 14 -4.99 -2.27 -15.88
C ALA A 14 -4.09 -1.40 -16.77
N TRP A 15 -2.88 -1.05 -16.30
CA TRP A 15 -1.95 -0.24 -17.08
C TRP A 15 -1.39 -0.95 -18.32
N LEU A 16 -1.11 -2.25 -18.23
CA LEU A 16 -0.67 -3.04 -19.38
C LEU A 16 -1.76 -3.09 -20.45
N LYS A 17 -3.01 -3.31 -20.04
CA LYS A 17 -4.17 -3.28 -20.93
C LYS A 17 -4.35 -1.92 -21.59
N GLU A 18 -4.30 -0.83 -20.82
CA GLU A 18 -4.42 0.54 -21.33
C GLU A 18 -3.34 0.85 -22.39
N LYS A 19 -2.13 0.34 -22.19
CA LYS A 19 -0.98 0.55 -23.08
C LYS A 19 -0.86 -0.50 -24.20
N ASN A 20 -1.80 -1.45 -24.29
CA ASN A 20 -1.74 -2.59 -25.21
C ASN A 20 -0.42 -3.39 -25.12
N ILE A 21 0.13 -3.53 -23.91
CA ILE A 21 1.34 -4.32 -23.66
C ILE A 21 0.90 -5.73 -23.22
N PRO A 22 1.26 -6.78 -23.97
CA PRO A 22 0.96 -8.15 -23.55
C PRO A 22 1.79 -8.51 -22.31
N PRO A 23 1.21 -9.13 -21.27
CA PRO A 23 1.95 -9.53 -20.07
C PRO A 23 3.17 -10.42 -20.35
N GLU A 24 3.11 -11.23 -21.42
CA GLU A 24 4.18 -12.11 -21.88
C GLU A 24 5.41 -11.33 -22.36
N ALA A 25 5.28 -10.03 -22.68
CA ALA A 25 6.41 -9.16 -22.96
C ALA A 25 7.20 -8.76 -21.71
N ILE A 26 6.71 -9.07 -20.50
CA ILE A 26 7.39 -8.78 -19.24
C ILE A 26 8.08 -10.04 -18.72
N SER A 27 9.41 -10.00 -18.70
CA SER A 27 10.21 -11.07 -18.10
C SER A 27 9.84 -11.27 -16.63
N GLY A 28 9.51 -12.50 -16.24
CA GLY A 28 9.13 -12.85 -14.87
C GLY A 28 7.76 -12.35 -14.44
N TYR A 29 6.86 -12.00 -15.36
CA TYR A 29 5.49 -11.57 -15.04
C TYR A 29 4.74 -12.54 -14.13
N ASP A 30 4.88 -13.85 -14.38
CA ASP A 30 4.26 -14.94 -13.60
C ASP A 30 5.06 -15.33 -12.34
N ARG A 31 6.22 -14.71 -12.09
CA ARG A 31 6.93 -14.89 -10.81
C ARG A 31 6.23 -14.07 -9.76
N GLU A 32 5.53 -14.74 -8.86
CA GLU A 32 4.68 -14.11 -7.85
C GLU A 32 5.26 -14.23 -6.44
N GLU A 33 5.07 -13.18 -5.67
CA GLU A 33 5.42 -13.07 -4.27
C GLU A 33 4.20 -12.65 -3.46
N TYR A 34 4.08 -13.16 -2.24
CA TYR A 34 2.88 -13.05 -1.40
C TYR A 34 2.85 -11.83 -0.48
N THR A 35 4.00 -11.17 -0.28
CA THR A 35 4.07 -9.91 0.47
C THR A 35 4.87 -8.84 -0.28
N HIS A 36 4.66 -7.57 0.08
CA HIS A 36 5.49 -6.48 -0.43
C HIS A 36 6.96 -6.63 -0.02
N LEU A 37 7.22 -7.14 1.18
CA LEU A 37 8.58 -7.41 1.65
C LEU A 37 9.26 -8.51 0.85
N ALA A 38 8.54 -9.56 0.45
CA ALA A 38 9.09 -10.63 -0.38
C ALA A 38 9.48 -10.13 -1.78
N VAL A 39 8.66 -9.26 -2.39
CA VAL A 39 9.04 -8.58 -3.65
C VAL A 39 10.31 -7.75 -3.46
N ALA A 40 10.37 -6.94 -2.41
CA ALA A 40 11.54 -6.11 -2.13
C ALA A 40 12.80 -6.96 -1.87
N ALA A 41 12.68 -8.05 -1.10
CA ALA A 41 13.77 -8.98 -0.86
C ALA A 41 14.27 -9.65 -2.15
N ALA A 42 13.35 -10.02 -3.06
CA ALA A 42 13.71 -10.60 -4.36
C ALA A 42 14.55 -9.63 -5.22
N VAL A 43 14.22 -8.33 -5.19
CA VAL A 43 14.99 -7.27 -5.88
C VAL A 43 16.34 -7.06 -5.18
N ALA A 44 16.35 -6.93 -3.85
CA ALA A 44 17.58 -6.75 -3.08
C ALA A 44 18.57 -7.91 -3.25
N ALA A 45 18.07 -9.14 -3.41
CA ALA A 45 18.87 -10.33 -3.66
C ALA A 45 19.35 -10.45 -5.12
N GLY A 46 18.98 -9.52 -6.01
CA GLY A 46 19.31 -9.58 -7.44
C GLY A 46 18.57 -10.66 -8.23
N SER A 47 17.54 -11.27 -7.64
CA SER A 47 16.73 -12.28 -8.32
C SER A 47 15.67 -11.66 -9.24
N ALA A 48 15.46 -10.34 -9.17
CA ALA A 48 14.63 -9.54 -10.04
C ALA A 48 15.21 -8.12 -10.16
N ASP A 49 15.06 -7.48 -11.32
CA ASP A 49 15.56 -6.11 -11.51
C ASP A 49 14.63 -5.05 -10.89
N THR A 50 13.33 -5.33 -10.87
CA THR A 50 12.31 -4.43 -10.33
C THR A 50 11.08 -5.22 -9.86
N GLY A 51 10.24 -4.58 -9.04
CA GLY A 51 8.99 -5.14 -8.58
C GLY A 51 8.04 -4.08 -8.05
N LEU A 52 6.74 -4.29 -8.27
CA LEU A 52 5.71 -3.44 -7.69
C LEU A 52 5.53 -3.73 -6.19
N GLY A 53 5.67 -2.69 -5.39
CA GLY A 53 5.53 -2.75 -3.95
C GLY A 53 5.16 -1.41 -3.35
N VAL A 54 5.03 -1.38 -2.03
CA VAL A 54 4.81 -0.15 -1.28
C VAL A 54 6.15 0.45 -0.85
N PHE A 55 6.19 1.78 -0.71
CA PHE A 55 7.39 2.51 -0.31
C PHE A 55 8.04 1.96 0.98
N ALA A 56 7.22 1.62 1.98
CA ALA A 56 7.71 1.09 3.25
C ALA A 56 8.56 -0.19 3.09
N ALA A 57 8.20 -1.07 2.15
CA ALA A 57 8.94 -2.30 1.89
C ALA A 57 10.28 -2.03 1.18
N ALA A 58 10.29 -1.12 0.21
CA ALA A 58 11.52 -0.69 -0.46
C ALA A 58 12.49 -0.04 0.54
N ARG A 59 11.98 0.88 1.38
CA ARG A 59 12.77 1.53 2.44
C ARG A 59 13.35 0.51 3.43
N ALA A 60 12.56 -0.47 3.86
CA ALA A 60 13.01 -1.51 4.78
C ALA A 60 14.14 -2.38 4.21
N MET A 61 14.20 -2.53 2.88
CA MET A 61 15.24 -3.29 2.16
C MET A 61 16.37 -2.41 1.61
N GLY A 62 16.36 -1.10 1.89
CA GLY A 62 17.38 -0.16 1.41
C GLY A 62 17.37 0.03 -0.11
N LEU A 63 16.21 -0.15 -0.76
CA LEU A 63 16.06 -0.04 -2.20
C LEU A 63 15.58 1.34 -2.63
N ASP A 64 15.97 1.74 -3.85
CA ASP A 64 15.38 2.87 -4.54
C ASP A 64 13.88 2.63 -4.82
N PHE A 65 13.11 3.73 -4.86
CA PHE A 65 11.68 3.67 -5.09
C PHE A 65 11.20 4.72 -6.09
N ILE A 66 10.48 4.28 -7.10
CA ILE A 66 9.83 5.14 -8.10
C ILE A 66 8.32 5.20 -7.78
N PRO A 67 7.78 6.35 -7.35
CA PRO A 67 6.34 6.47 -7.06
C PRO A 67 5.51 6.36 -8.34
N LEU A 68 4.59 5.39 -8.39
CA LEU A 68 3.69 5.18 -9.54
C LEU A 68 2.25 5.60 -9.25
N ALA A 69 1.77 5.41 -8.02
CA ALA A 69 0.43 5.77 -7.59
C ALA A 69 0.38 6.01 -6.08
N LYS A 70 -0.67 6.70 -5.61
CA LYS A 70 -1.01 6.83 -4.20
C LYS A 70 -2.28 6.03 -3.93
N GLU A 71 -2.27 5.25 -2.85
CA GLU A 71 -3.42 4.48 -2.40
C GLU A 71 -3.92 5.07 -1.08
N ARG A 72 -5.25 5.24 -0.96
CA ARG A 72 -5.89 5.72 0.26
C ARG A 72 -6.47 4.55 1.04
N TYR A 73 -6.22 4.53 2.34
CA TYR A 73 -6.80 3.56 3.26
C TYR A 73 -7.90 4.25 4.07
N ASP A 74 -9.07 3.60 4.11
CA ASP A 74 -10.23 4.07 4.88
C ASP A 74 -10.56 3.04 5.97
N LEU A 75 -10.89 3.51 7.18
CA LEU A 75 -11.33 2.65 8.28
C LEU A 75 -12.86 2.55 8.29
N ALA A 76 -13.40 1.37 7.99
CA ALA A 76 -14.84 1.13 8.00
C ALA A 76 -15.32 0.72 9.41
N ILE A 77 -16.24 1.50 9.97
CA ILE A 77 -16.84 1.25 11.29
C ILE A 77 -18.37 1.22 11.13
N PRO A 78 -19.07 0.16 11.61
CA PRO A 78 -20.52 0.16 11.64
C PRO A 78 -21.06 1.32 12.49
N ALA A 79 -22.01 2.10 11.96
CA ALA A 79 -22.50 3.30 12.63
C ALA A 79 -23.01 3.07 14.07
N ALA A 80 -23.61 1.90 14.31
CA ALA A 80 -24.09 1.49 15.63
C ALA A 80 -22.98 1.37 16.69
N ARG A 81 -21.72 1.22 16.28
CA ARG A 81 -20.56 1.04 17.18
C ARG A 81 -19.79 2.33 17.46
N LEU A 82 -20.16 3.45 16.84
CA LEU A 82 -19.42 4.71 16.99
C LEU A 82 -19.39 5.25 18.42
N ALA A 83 -20.37 4.86 19.24
CA ALA A 83 -20.47 5.26 20.65
C ALA A 83 -19.76 4.28 21.61
N GLU A 84 -19.18 3.19 21.11
CA GLU A 84 -18.43 2.25 21.96
C GLU A 84 -17.09 2.89 22.39
N ASP A 85 -16.76 2.78 23.66
CA ASP A 85 -15.54 3.39 24.24
C ASP A 85 -14.27 3.03 23.46
N GLY A 86 -14.14 1.76 23.04
CA GLY A 86 -13.00 1.30 22.26
C GLY A 86 -12.87 2.00 20.90
N VAL A 87 -14.00 2.28 20.24
CA VAL A 87 -14.02 3.01 18.96
C VAL A 87 -13.69 4.47 19.18
N ILE A 88 -14.23 5.08 20.23
CA ILE A 88 -13.92 6.46 20.61
C ILE A 88 -12.41 6.61 20.86
N ARG A 89 -11.82 5.73 21.67
CA ARG A 89 -10.37 5.73 21.94
C ARG A 89 -9.52 5.52 20.69
N LEU A 90 -9.91 4.59 19.82
CA LEU A 90 -9.21 4.38 18.55
C LEU A 90 -9.22 5.66 17.70
N LEU A 91 -10.36 6.33 17.60
CA LEU A 91 -10.49 7.57 16.83
C LEU A 91 -9.71 8.73 17.46
N GLU A 92 -9.64 8.81 18.78
CA GLU A 92 -8.77 9.76 19.50
C GLU A 92 -7.29 9.54 19.12
N VAL A 93 -6.81 8.30 19.16
CA VAL A 93 -5.42 7.96 18.80
C VAL A 93 -5.14 8.28 17.34
N VAL A 94 -6.00 7.85 16.41
CA VAL A 94 -5.80 8.08 14.96
C VAL A 94 -5.75 9.58 14.62
N ARG A 95 -6.42 10.43 15.40
CA ARG A 95 -6.42 11.89 15.23
C ARG A 95 -5.29 12.60 15.98
N SER A 96 -4.53 11.88 16.80
CA SER A 96 -3.51 12.48 17.65
C SER A 96 -2.30 12.89 16.83
N GLU A 97 -1.62 13.95 17.28
CA GLU A 97 -0.43 14.45 16.62
C GLU A 97 0.72 13.43 16.72
N GLU A 98 0.81 12.70 17.83
CA GLU A 98 1.80 11.65 18.03
C GLU A 98 1.63 10.52 17.00
N PHE A 99 0.39 10.13 16.70
CA PHE A 99 0.10 9.14 15.67
C PHE A 99 0.46 9.67 14.28
N HIS A 100 0.08 10.90 13.96
CA HIS A 100 0.43 11.52 12.68
C HIS A 100 1.94 11.60 12.47
N GLN A 101 2.70 12.01 13.49
CA GLN A 101 4.15 12.06 13.43
C GLN A 101 4.77 10.68 13.26
N ALA A 102 4.26 9.67 13.97
CA ALA A 102 4.69 8.29 13.80
C ALA A 102 4.49 7.82 12.35
N VAL A 103 3.32 8.05 11.76
CA VAL A 103 3.03 7.69 10.36
C VAL A 103 3.93 8.43 9.38
N VAL A 104 4.12 9.74 9.55
CA VAL A 104 5.00 10.53 8.68
C VAL A 104 6.46 10.05 8.79
N SER A 105 6.92 9.68 9.99
CA SER A 105 8.29 9.18 10.22
C SER A 105 8.58 7.86 9.50
N MET A 106 7.55 7.03 9.26
CA MET A 106 7.66 5.81 8.45
C MET A 106 7.97 6.11 6.97
N GLY A 107 7.68 7.33 6.51
CA GLY A 107 7.95 7.81 5.16
C GLY A 107 7.00 7.20 4.12
N GLY A 108 6.71 7.95 3.06
CA GLY A 108 5.82 7.50 1.99
C GLY A 108 4.33 7.44 2.35
N TYR A 109 3.97 7.82 3.58
CA TYR A 109 2.59 7.99 4.02
C TYR A 109 2.24 9.47 4.17
N HIS A 110 0.97 9.79 3.92
CA HIS A 110 0.41 11.12 4.10
C HIS A 110 -0.75 11.05 5.09
N VAL A 111 -0.92 12.11 5.87
CA VAL A 111 -1.94 12.17 6.94
C VAL A 111 -3.03 13.22 6.69
N ASP A 112 -3.12 13.77 5.48
CA ASP A 112 -3.98 14.93 5.15
C ASP A 112 -5.46 14.72 5.50
N ARG A 113 -5.93 13.46 5.48
CA ARG A 113 -7.32 13.09 5.76
C ARG A 113 -7.47 12.08 6.89
N THR A 114 -6.40 11.80 7.62
CA THR A 114 -6.41 10.82 8.71
C THR A 114 -7.40 11.24 9.79
N GLY A 115 -8.21 10.29 10.27
CA GLY A 115 -9.21 10.53 11.31
C GLY A 115 -10.46 11.31 10.88
N GLN A 116 -10.57 11.70 9.60
CA GLN A 116 -11.76 12.39 9.07
C GLN A 116 -12.88 11.39 8.75
N LEU A 117 -14.12 11.75 9.10
CA LEU A 117 -15.30 11.01 8.65
C LEU A 117 -15.58 11.39 7.18
N ILE A 118 -15.36 10.45 6.27
CA ILE A 118 -15.52 10.69 4.83
C ILE A 118 -16.88 10.25 4.27
N TYR A 119 -17.57 9.35 4.98
CA TYR A 119 -18.86 8.80 4.58
C TYR A 119 -19.61 8.27 5.79
N ARG A 120 -20.94 8.47 5.81
CA ARG A 120 -21.87 7.87 6.78
C ARG A 120 -23.13 7.46 6.04
N ALA A 121 -23.44 6.17 6.07
CA ALA A 121 -24.70 5.61 5.58
C ALA A 121 -25.80 5.70 6.65
#